data_AF-A0A1Q9ED19-F1
#
_entry.id   AF-A0A1Q9ED19-F1
#
_cell.length_a   1.000
_cell.length_b   1.000
_cell.length_c   1.000
_cell.angle_alpha   90.00
_cell.angle_beta   90.00
_cell.angle_gamma   90.00
#
_symmetry.space_group_name_H-M   'P 1'
#
loop_
_entity.id
_entity.type
_entity.pdbx_description
1 polymer ?
#
loop_
_entity_poly.entity_id
_entity_poly.type
_entity_poly.pdbx_seq_one_letter_code
_entity_poly.pdbx_strand_id
1 'polypeptide(L)'
;MASVMSMFGAAEKKVEEAAKEAGEAMSTVATAVEEQVSTAAHTVEERVKAAEVALASASAQLVDMMRAYLHGKITVVVKAVTGALPYAVKMVLDDPEMPGPARRVKDRAVDIAWPEVQEQIALEMEHGFTDMRDALKELAGQKIPEDDKPAYCCLIAFLRYHLYPYDRGLWGVSTDPIWVLTVLLTVIPMFSVAGYIFPFIFLLIDKTDEFQLLFFIVQVKGIQFLSQGILGVYVSFFEFIACSLADEVACRDKEVAGQWAQFFDMLSYVLIFLMVWTAYAMVYLLSRRRAPKHVGDEIPPATFRGGNMLYLISFDLLLTLIGGTILVIVMSSADWDFTAAQVGYAIEAIKVVHGFLMLPFFVMLVVPILRNVVLHTRPTGYDRKGNCRNYTGPAGQTPKAAQVIPRMELFGNDEAEELMANLKKLLMGGSVSSLVSSFEQRLEGKRE
;
A
#
# COMPACT_ATOMS: atom_id res chain seq x y z
N MET A 1 52.43 13.30 108.44
CA MET A 1 51.86 14.04 107.29
C MET A 1 52.82 14.16 106.11
N ALA A 2 54.12 14.43 106.29
CA ALA A 2 55.07 14.55 105.16
C ALA A 2 55.26 13.25 104.32
N SER A 3 55.21 12.06 104.95
CA SER A 3 55.37 10.77 104.25
C SER A 3 54.14 10.34 103.43
N VAL A 4 52.97 10.93 103.69
CA VAL A 4 51.74 10.61 102.96
C VAL A 4 51.64 11.47 101.69
N MET A 5 52.07 12.73 101.74
CA MET A 5 52.10 13.60 100.56
C MET A 5 53.12 13.18 99.50
N SER A 6 54.24 12.55 99.87
CA SER A 6 55.20 12.04 98.86
C SER A 6 54.69 10.78 98.15
N MET A 7 53.84 9.97 98.80
CA MET A 7 53.19 8.82 98.15
C MET A 7 52.09 9.27 97.18
N PHE A 8 51.33 10.31 97.51
CA PHE A 8 50.32 10.87 96.60
C PHE A 8 50.95 11.52 95.36
N GLY A 9 52.05 12.25 95.50
CA GLY A 9 52.75 12.83 94.33
C GLY A 9 53.39 11.77 93.42
N ALA A 10 53.86 10.64 93.98
CA ALA A 10 54.37 9.52 93.17
C ALA A 10 53.23 8.73 92.49
N ALA A 11 52.05 8.66 93.11
CA ALA A 11 50.87 8.05 92.53
C ALA A 11 50.29 8.92 91.39
N GLU A 12 50.21 10.24 91.59
CA GLU A 12 49.72 11.20 90.59
C GLU A 12 50.59 11.19 89.33
N LYS A 13 51.92 11.17 89.50
CA LYS A 13 52.85 11.09 88.37
C LYS A 13 52.75 9.78 87.58
N LYS A 14 52.49 8.66 88.26
CA LYS A 14 52.25 7.36 87.61
C LYS A 14 50.89 7.29 86.91
N VAL A 15 49.88 7.96 87.45
CA VAL A 15 48.57 8.08 86.80
C VAL A 15 48.67 8.96 85.56
N GLU A 16 49.47 10.03 85.60
CA GLU A 16 49.69 10.91 84.45
C GLU A 16 50.52 10.23 83.34
N GLU A 17 51.55 9.45 83.69
CA GLU A 17 52.28 8.60 82.73
C GLU A 17 51.37 7.52 82.12
N ALA A 18 50.57 6.83 82.93
CA ALA A 18 49.63 5.82 82.43
C ALA A 18 48.52 6.42 81.56
N ALA A 19 48.06 7.63 81.87
CA ALA A 19 47.09 8.35 81.04
C ALA A 19 47.70 8.79 79.70
N LYS A 20 48.99 9.15 79.69
CA LYS A 20 49.71 9.52 78.47
C LYS A 20 49.98 8.32 77.57
N GLU A 21 50.40 7.19 78.14
CA GLU A 21 50.52 5.92 77.39
C GLU A 21 49.16 5.43 76.86
N ALA A 22 48.09 5.55 77.66
CA ALA A 22 46.74 5.20 77.20
C ALA A 22 46.25 6.12 76.07
N GLY A 23 46.57 7.42 76.13
CA GLY A 23 46.25 8.39 75.08
C GLY A 23 47.01 8.13 73.78
N GLU A 24 48.31 7.80 73.86
CA GLU A 24 49.11 7.41 72.69
C GLU A 24 48.64 6.08 72.09
N ALA A 25 48.28 5.10 72.92
CA ALA A 25 47.69 3.85 72.47
C ALA A 25 46.33 4.05 71.77
N MET A 26 45.45 4.90 72.33
CA MET A 26 44.16 5.23 71.71
C MET A 26 44.30 5.99 70.39
N SER A 27 45.24 6.93 70.30
CA SER A 27 45.57 7.64 69.05
C SER A 27 46.01 6.67 67.95
N THR A 28 46.86 5.70 68.30
CA THR A 28 47.36 4.68 67.37
C THR A 28 46.25 3.72 66.91
N VAL A 29 45.29 3.40 67.80
CA VAL A 29 44.10 2.60 67.43
C VAL A 29 43.15 3.40 66.54
N ALA A 30 42.95 4.70 66.81
CA ALA A 30 42.08 5.55 66.00
C ALA A 30 42.59 5.68 64.56
N THR A 31 43.90 5.89 64.36
CA THR A 31 44.50 5.95 63.02
C THR A 31 44.44 4.61 62.29
N ALA A 32 44.67 3.49 62.99
CA ALA A 32 44.53 2.16 62.40
C ALA A 32 43.08 1.83 61.99
N VAL A 33 42.09 2.29 62.77
CA VAL A 33 40.67 2.15 62.43
C VAL A 33 40.30 3.01 61.22
N GLU A 34 40.79 4.26 61.15
CA GLU A 34 40.54 5.15 60.02
C GLU A 34 41.15 4.61 58.71
N GLU A 35 42.35 4.02 58.79
CA GLU A 35 42.99 3.35 57.66
C GLU A 35 42.19 2.11 57.20
N GLN A 36 41.72 1.27 58.13
CA GLN A 36 40.87 0.12 57.81
C GLN A 36 39.52 0.53 57.22
N VAL A 37 38.90 1.60 57.71
CA VAL A 37 37.64 2.14 57.19
C VAL A 37 37.83 2.71 55.77
N SER A 38 38.92 3.44 55.51
CA SER A 38 39.21 3.96 54.17
C SER A 38 39.47 2.84 53.15
N THR A 39 40.20 1.80 53.57
CA THR A 39 40.48 0.61 52.74
C THR A 39 39.20 -0.16 52.45
N ALA A 40 38.33 -0.33 53.46
CA ALA A 40 37.02 -0.95 53.29
C ALA A 40 36.11 -0.13 52.37
N ALA A 41 36.09 1.20 52.49
CA ALA A 41 35.31 2.09 51.63
C ALA A 41 35.75 2.01 50.16
N HIS A 42 37.05 2.04 49.89
CA HIS A 42 37.58 1.88 48.53
C HIS A 42 37.24 0.49 47.94
N THR A 43 37.34 -0.56 48.77
CA THR A 43 36.96 -1.93 48.35
C THR A 43 35.47 -2.02 48.02
N VAL A 44 34.61 -1.34 48.77
CA VAL A 44 33.16 -1.28 48.50
C VAL A 44 32.88 -0.50 47.22
N GLU A 45 33.50 0.66 47.01
CA GLU A 45 33.31 1.46 45.79
C GLU A 45 33.74 0.69 44.53
N GLU A 46 34.89 0.01 44.59
CA GLU A 46 35.39 -0.82 43.49
C GLU A 46 34.44 -1.98 43.19
N ARG A 47 33.87 -2.62 44.23
CA ARG A 47 32.85 -3.67 44.07
C ARG A 47 31.53 -3.15 43.51
N VAL A 48 31.11 -1.94 43.90
CA VAL A 48 29.88 -1.30 43.35
C VAL A 48 30.07 -0.99 41.87
N LYS A 49 31.20 -0.38 41.47
CA LYS A 49 31.50 -0.12 40.05
C LYS A 49 31.59 -1.41 39.23
N ALA A 50 32.24 -2.45 39.76
CA ALA A 50 32.28 -3.76 39.12
C ALA A 50 30.88 -4.37 38.97
N ALA A 51 30.01 -4.21 39.97
CA ALA A 51 28.63 -4.67 39.92
C ALA A 51 27.77 -3.88 38.91
N GLU A 52 27.95 -2.57 38.79
CA GLU A 52 27.26 -1.75 37.78
C GLU A 52 27.65 -2.15 36.35
N VAL A 53 28.94 -2.37 36.09
CA VAL A 53 29.42 -2.85 34.78
C VAL A 53 28.93 -4.27 34.48
N ALA A 54 28.91 -5.14 35.49
CA ALA A 54 28.35 -6.49 35.35
C ALA A 54 26.84 -6.46 35.07
N LEU A 55 26.09 -5.56 35.71
CA LEU A 55 24.66 -5.39 35.50
C LEU A 55 24.35 -4.81 34.11
N ALA A 56 25.12 -3.80 33.67
CA ALA A 56 25.01 -3.21 32.35
C ALA A 56 25.29 -4.25 31.24
N SER A 57 26.37 -5.03 31.37
CA SER A 57 26.69 -6.08 30.41
C SER A 57 25.66 -7.22 30.42
N ALA A 58 25.16 -7.64 31.60
CA ALA A 58 24.12 -8.66 31.70
C ALA A 58 22.79 -8.19 31.08
N SER A 59 22.39 -6.93 31.29
CA SER A 59 21.18 -6.38 30.67
C SER A 59 21.30 -6.27 29.15
N ALA A 60 22.47 -5.88 28.62
CA ALA A 60 22.73 -5.86 27.18
C ALA A 60 22.63 -7.26 26.56
N GLN A 61 23.28 -8.27 27.18
CA GLN A 61 23.20 -9.66 26.73
C GLN A 61 21.75 -10.20 26.76
N LEU A 62 20.99 -9.85 27.80
CA LEU A 62 19.59 -10.25 27.91
C LEU A 62 18.73 -9.62 26.80
N VAL A 63 18.95 -8.34 26.48
CA VAL A 63 18.25 -7.66 25.38
C VAL A 63 18.60 -8.30 24.03
N ASP A 64 19.86 -8.63 23.79
CA ASP A 64 20.29 -9.27 22.55
C ASP A 64 19.73 -10.70 22.41
N MET A 65 19.71 -11.48 23.49
CA MET A 65 19.06 -12.80 23.50
C MET A 65 17.55 -12.70 23.26
N MET A 66 16.87 -11.76 23.92
CA MET A 66 15.43 -11.53 23.68
C MET A 66 15.17 -11.12 22.23
N ARG A 67 16.00 -10.25 21.66
CA ARG A 67 15.89 -9.82 20.25
C ARG A 67 16.11 -10.99 19.30
N ALA A 68 17.14 -11.81 19.50
CA ALA A 68 17.41 -12.98 18.68
C ALA A 68 16.27 -14.01 18.76
N TYR A 69 15.74 -14.26 19.96
CA TYR A 69 14.60 -15.14 20.17
C TYR A 69 13.32 -14.62 19.50
N LEU A 70 13.00 -13.34 19.70
CA LEU A 70 11.86 -12.68 19.06
C LEU A 70 11.98 -12.74 17.54
N HIS A 71 13.17 -12.45 16.99
CA HIS A 71 13.41 -12.52 15.55
C HIS A 71 13.24 -13.95 15.01
N GLY A 72 13.75 -14.97 15.73
CA GLY A 72 13.54 -16.38 15.39
C GLY A 72 12.06 -16.80 15.39
N LYS A 73 11.28 -16.33 16.37
CA LYS A 73 9.84 -16.61 16.43
C LYS A 73 9.05 -15.85 15.36
N ILE A 74 9.33 -14.57 15.18
CA ILE A 74 8.70 -13.73 14.15
C ILE A 74 8.96 -14.34 12.77
N THR A 75 10.20 -14.72 12.45
CA THR A 75 10.51 -15.32 11.14
C THR A 75 9.75 -16.63 10.89
N VAL A 76 9.53 -17.47 11.91
CA VAL A 76 8.70 -18.68 11.78
C VAL A 76 7.24 -18.33 11.52
N VAL A 77 6.67 -17.38 12.27
CA VAL A 77 5.28 -16.92 12.08
C VAL A 77 5.12 -16.29 10.70
N VAL A 78 6.03 -15.39 10.32
CA VAL A 78 6.03 -14.73 9.02
C VAL A 78 6.09 -15.77 7.91
N LYS A 79 7.00 -16.75 7.97
CA LYS A 79 7.06 -17.85 6.99
C LYS A 79 5.76 -18.66 6.91
N ALA A 80 5.12 -18.92 8.04
CA ALA A 80 3.86 -19.65 8.04
C ALA A 80 2.70 -18.83 7.46
N VAL A 81 2.60 -17.54 7.83
CA VAL A 81 1.61 -16.61 7.30
C VAL A 81 1.83 -16.38 5.80
N THR A 82 3.07 -16.12 5.36
CA THR A 82 3.42 -15.97 3.95
C THR A 82 3.29 -17.27 3.15
N GLY A 83 3.35 -18.43 3.80
CA GLY A 83 3.03 -19.72 3.19
C GLY A 83 1.53 -19.95 3.00
N ALA A 84 0.68 -19.42 3.88
CA ALA A 84 -0.79 -19.54 3.82
C ALA A 84 -1.46 -18.45 2.96
N LEU A 85 -0.83 -17.28 2.87
CA LEU A 85 -1.31 -16.14 2.08
C LEU A 85 -1.57 -16.42 0.59
N PRO A 86 -0.79 -17.20 -0.19
CA PRO A 86 -1.10 -17.40 -1.61
C PRO A 86 -2.44 -18.10 -1.79
N TYR A 87 -2.77 -19.04 -0.90
CA TYR A 87 -4.07 -19.69 -0.90
C TYR A 87 -5.20 -18.70 -0.57
N ALA A 88 -5.00 -17.85 0.45
CA ALA A 88 -5.96 -16.81 0.80
C ALA A 88 -6.17 -15.81 -0.36
N VAL A 89 -5.09 -15.37 -1.01
CA VAL A 89 -5.13 -14.47 -2.17
C VAL A 89 -5.85 -15.13 -3.34
N LYS A 90 -5.55 -16.41 -3.64
CA LYS A 90 -6.28 -17.15 -4.68
C LYS A 90 -7.77 -17.23 -4.39
N MET A 91 -8.18 -17.45 -3.13
CA MET A 91 -9.58 -17.47 -2.74
C MET A 91 -10.25 -16.09 -2.82
N VAL A 92 -9.56 -15.03 -2.42
CA VAL A 92 -10.08 -13.65 -2.50
C VAL A 92 -10.23 -13.19 -3.95
N LEU A 93 -9.33 -13.63 -4.82
CA LEU A 93 -9.38 -13.34 -6.25
C LEU A 93 -10.29 -14.30 -7.03
N ASP A 94 -10.80 -15.36 -6.41
CA ASP A 94 -11.82 -16.19 -7.05
C ASP A 94 -13.10 -15.38 -7.17
N ASP A 95 -13.70 -15.38 -8.35
CA ASP A 95 -15.05 -14.86 -8.57
C ASP A 95 -15.95 -16.08 -8.83
N PRO A 96 -17.13 -16.21 -8.20
CA PRO A 96 -18.03 -17.34 -8.44
C PRO A 96 -18.38 -17.54 -9.91
N GLU A 97 -18.37 -16.46 -10.70
CA GLU A 97 -18.69 -16.47 -12.13
C GLU A 97 -17.44 -16.61 -13.02
N MET A 98 -16.24 -16.74 -12.45
CA MET A 98 -15.00 -16.89 -13.21
C MET A 98 -14.96 -18.24 -13.97
N PRO A 99 -14.74 -18.24 -15.30
CA PRO A 99 -14.66 -19.47 -16.06
C PRO A 99 -13.40 -20.28 -15.67
N GLY A 100 -13.51 -21.60 -15.67
CA GLY A 100 -12.46 -22.52 -15.22
C GLY A 100 -11.06 -22.28 -15.84
N PRO A 101 -10.93 -21.99 -17.16
CA PRO A 101 -9.65 -21.63 -17.75
C PRO A 101 -9.04 -20.36 -17.16
N ALA A 102 -9.83 -19.30 -16.94
CA ALA A 102 -9.37 -18.06 -16.34
C ALA A 102 -8.92 -18.28 -14.88
N ARG A 103 -9.66 -19.11 -14.12
CA ARG A 103 -9.28 -19.49 -12.76
C ARG A 103 -7.90 -20.14 -12.70
N ARG A 104 -7.61 -21.06 -13.64
CA ARG A 104 -6.29 -21.71 -13.76
C ARG A 104 -5.18 -20.72 -14.12
N VAL A 105 -5.44 -19.77 -15.02
CA VAL A 105 -4.46 -18.74 -15.38
C VAL A 105 -4.16 -17.84 -14.19
N LYS A 106 -5.19 -17.40 -13.47
CA LYS A 106 -5.08 -16.62 -12.24
C LYS A 106 -4.27 -17.37 -11.17
N ASP A 107 -4.59 -18.63 -10.91
CA ASP A 107 -3.85 -19.43 -9.92
C ASP A 107 -2.36 -19.55 -10.28
N ARG A 108 -2.04 -19.78 -11.56
CA ARG A 108 -0.65 -19.80 -12.05
C ARG A 108 0.04 -18.45 -11.94
N ALA A 109 -0.65 -17.36 -12.27
CA ALA A 109 -0.09 -16.02 -12.14
C ALA A 109 0.25 -15.69 -10.69
N VAL A 110 -0.63 -16.06 -9.74
CA VAL A 110 -0.34 -15.92 -8.31
C VAL A 110 0.86 -16.78 -7.93
N ASP A 111 0.93 -18.05 -8.35
CA ASP A 111 2.06 -18.93 -8.03
C ASP A 111 3.41 -18.42 -8.57
N ILE A 112 3.41 -17.80 -9.75
CA ILE A 112 4.61 -17.23 -10.38
C ILE A 112 5.04 -15.95 -9.67
N ALA A 113 4.11 -15.06 -9.32
CA ALA A 113 4.41 -13.78 -8.67
C ALA A 113 4.67 -13.90 -7.16
N TRP A 114 4.21 -14.99 -6.53
CA TRP A 114 4.26 -15.14 -5.07
C TRP A 114 5.66 -15.04 -4.46
N PRO A 115 6.72 -15.66 -5.02
CA PRO A 115 8.06 -15.57 -4.44
C PRO A 115 8.57 -14.12 -4.30
N GLU A 116 8.29 -13.27 -5.29
CA GLU A 116 8.67 -11.85 -5.29
C GLU A 116 7.87 -11.08 -4.23
N VAL A 117 6.56 -11.33 -4.13
CA VAL A 117 5.70 -10.74 -3.09
C VAL A 117 6.16 -11.17 -1.69
N GLN A 118 6.60 -12.42 -1.51
CA GLN A 118 7.13 -12.90 -0.24
C GLN A 118 8.41 -12.16 0.17
N GLU A 119 9.32 -11.90 -0.77
CA GLU A 119 10.53 -11.14 -0.52
C GLU A 119 10.20 -9.70 -0.10
N GLN A 120 9.28 -9.05 -0.81
CA GLN A 120 8.87 -7.69 -0.46
C GLN A 120 8.15 -7.62 0.90
N ILE A 121 7.25 -8.56 1.21
CA ILE A 121 6.60 -8.62 2.52
C ILE A 121 7.64 -8.87 3.63
N ALA A 122 8.64 -9.72 3.39
CA ALA A 122 9.70 -9.96 4.36
C ALA A 122 10.51 -8.68 4.65
N LEU A 123 10.87 -7.93 3.61
CA LEU A 123 11.59 -6.65 3.72
C LEU A 123 10.75 -5.57 4.42
N GLU A 124 9.46 -5.46 4.11
CA GLU A 124 8.57 -4.47 4.75
C GLU A 124 8.27 -4.84 6.21
N MET A 125 8.14 -6.13 6.53
CA MET A 125 7.95 -6.58 7.92
C MET A 125 9.17 -6.34 8.80
N GLU A 126 10.38 -6.38 8.24
CA GLU A 126 11.60 -6.04 8.97
C GLU A 126 11.63 -4.55 9.38
N HIS A 127 11.06 -3.66 8.56
CA HIS A 127 11.08 -2.22 8.79
C HIS A 127 9.81 -1.63 9.42
N GLY A 128 8.62 -2.27 9.25
CA GLY A 128 7.32 -1.59 9.43
C GLY A 128 6.34 -2.23 10.42
N PHE A 129 6.77 -3.18 11.26
CA PHE A 129 5.84 -3.92 12.12
C PHE A 129 5.05 -3.04 13.12
N THR A 130 5.64 -1.92 13.57
CA THR A 130 4.96 -0.96 14.45
C THR A 130 3.86 -0.18 13.73
N ASP A 131 4.09 0.24 12.49
CA ASP A 131 3.16 1.08 11.74
C ASP A 131 1.94 0.30 11.24
N MET A 132 2.15 -0.97 10.85
CA MET A 132 1.08 -1.83 10.35
C MET A 132 0.01 -2.12 11.41
N ARG A 133 0.40 -2.24 12.70
CA ARG A 133 -0.53 -2.48 13.81
C ARG A 133 -1.48 -1.30 13.99
N ASP A 134 -0.95 -0.08 13.90
CA ASP A 134 -1.74 1.12 14.15
C ASP A 134 -2.63 1.44 12.94
N ALA A 135 -2.18 1.15 11.72
CA ALA A 135 -3.01 1.18 10.51
C ALA A 135 -4.16 0.15 10.55
N LEU A 136 -3.91 -1.08 11.02
CA LEU A 136 -4.96 -2.10 11.18
C LEU A 136 -6.01 -1.71 12.22
N LYS A 137 -5.60 -1.08 13.34
CA LYS A 137 -6.53 -0.56 14.34
C LYS A 137 -7.39 0.57 13.79
N GLU A 138 -6.82 1.45 12.97
CA GLU A 138 -7.56 2.54 12.32
C GLU A 138 -8.58 1.99 11.31
N LEU A 139 -8.20 0.98 10.52
CA LEU A 139 -9.08 0.30 9.57
C LEU A 139 -10.23 -0.45 10.25
N ALA A 140 -9.97 -1.09 11.40
CA ALA A 140 -10.99 -1.84 12.14
C ALA A 140 -12.02 -0.93 12.83
N GLY A 141 -11.65 0.31 13.17
CA GLY A 141 -12.51 1.26 13.89
C GLY A 141 -13.44 2.09 13.01
N GLN A 142 -13.15 2.21 11.70
CA GLN A 142 -13.85 3.14 10.83
C GLN A 142 -15.16 2.54 10.30
N LYS A 143 -16.21 2.52 11.15
CA LYS A 143 -17.59 2.35 10.67
C LYS A 143 -17.95 3.57 9.83
N ILE A 144 -18.08 3.36 8.53
CA ILE A 144 -18.51 4.41 7.61
C ILE A 144 -19.95 4.76 7.98
N PRO A 145 -20.26 6.02 8.27
CA PRO A 145 -21.65 6.43 8.48
C PRO A 145 -22.43 6.08 7.22
N GLU A 146 -23.45 5.23 7.35
CA GLU A 146 -24.45 5.02 6.32
C GLU A 146 -25.23 6.32 6.17
N ASP A 147 -24.71 7.20 5.32
CA ASP A 147 -25.36 8.45 4.97
C ASP A 147 -26.54 8.08 4.05
N ASP A 148 -27.73 7.95 4.63
CA ASP A 148 -28.98 7.66 3.94
C ASP A 148 -29.39 8.87 3.07
N LYS A 149 -28.67 9.05 1.97
CA LYS A 149 -29.01 10.03 0.94
C LYS A 149 -30.32 9.61 0.26
N PRO A 150 -31.18 10.57 -0.13
CA PRO A 150 -32.41 10.28 -0.84
C PRO A 150 -32.08 9.51 -2.14
N ALA A 151 -32.87 8.47 -2.42
CA ALA A 151 -32.66 7.64 -3.60
C ALA A 151 -32.70 8.47 -4.89
N TYR A 152 -31.74 8.22 -5.80
CA TYR A 152 -31.73 8.85 -7.12
C TYR A 152 -32.94 8.38 -7.96
N CYS A 153 -33.25 9.12 -9.03
CA CYS A 153 -34.24 8.68 -10.02
C CYS A 153 -33.96 7.24 -10.49
N CYS A 154 -35.00 6.41 -10.59
CA CYS A 154 -34.88 4.97 -10.83
C CYS A 154 -34.02 4.61 -12.05
N LEU A 155 -34.10 5.39 -13.13
CA LEU A 155 -33.31 5.15 -14.36
C LEU A 155 -31.81 5.38 -14.16
N ILE A 156 -31.42 6.44 -13.44
CA ILE A 156 -30.01 6.75 -13.18
C ILE A 156 -29.43 5.71 -12.24
N ALA A 157 -30.18 5.35 -11.18
CA ALA A 157 -29.80 4.30 -10.26
C ALA A 157 -29.58 2.96 -10.96
N PHE A 158 -30.51 2.59 -11.86
CA PHE A 158 -30.43 1.41 -12.69
C PHE A 158 -29.16 1.39 -13.57
N LEU A 159 -28.95 2.45 -14.37
CA LEU A 159 -27.79 2.52 -15.26
C LEU A 159 -26.47 2.52 -14.48
N ARG A 160 -26.39 3.25 -13.37
CA ARG A 160 -25.20 3.27 -12.49
C ARG A 160 -24.87 1.88 -11.95
N TYR A 161 -25.87 1.16 -11.45
CA TYR A 161 -25.69 -0.19 -10.91
C TYR A 161 -25.19 -1.16 -11.99
N HIS A 162 -25.74 -1.09 -13.20
CA HIS A 162 -25.31 -1.95 -14.31
C HIS A 162 -23.91 -1.58 -14.85
N LEU A 163 -23.51 -0.30 -14.80
CA LEU A 163 -22.20 0.12 -15.28
C LEU A 163 -21.07 -0.16 -14.27
N TYR A 164 -21.31 0.11 -12.98
CA TYR A 164 -20.30 -0.02 -11.92
C TYR A 164 -20.93 -0.56 -10.61
N PRO A 165 -21.33 -1.84 -10.55
CA PRO A 165 -21.92 -2.41 -9.34
C PRO A 165 -20.90 -2.50 -8.20
N TYR A 166 -21.33 -2.25 -6.97
CA TYR A 166 -20.49 -2.39 -5.77
C TYR A 166 -20.29 -3.84 -5.32
N ASP A 167 -21.18 -4.74 -5.73
CA ASP A 167 -21.34 -6.10 -5.21
C ASP A 167 -21.04 -7.20 -6.25
N ARG A 168 -20.48 -6.85 -7.42
CA ARG A 168 -20.12 -7.82 -8.46
C ARG A 168 -18.67 -7.66 -8.91
N GLY A 169 -17.99 -8.79 -9.08
CA GLY A 169 -16.66 -8.84 -9.67
C GLY A 169 -16.68 -8.69 -11.18
N LEU A 170 -15.50 -8.64 -11.81
CA LEU A 170 -15.36 -8.43 -13.25
C LEU A 170 -16.16 -9.45 -14.09
N TRP A 171 -16.22 -10.71 -13.64
CA TRP A 171 -16.97 -11.76 -14.32
C TRP A 171 -18.46 -11.62 -14.05
N GLY A 172 -18.85 -11.27 -12.82
CA GLY A 172 -20.22 -10.89 -12.47
C GLY A 172 -20.78 -9.71 -13.26
N VAL A 173 -19.91 -8.80 -13.70
CA VAL A 173 -20.29 -7.68 -14.56
C VAL A 173 -20.35 -8.08 -16.03
N SER A 174 -19.49 -8.98 -16.50
CA SER A 174 -19.49 -9.42 -17.90
C SER A 174 -20.67 -10.33 -18.27
N THR A 175 -21.37 -10.89 -17.28
CA THR A 175 -22.64 -11.60 -17.48
C THR A 175 -23.84 -10.64 -17.59
N ASP A 176 -23.65 -9.36 -17.27
CA ASP A 176 -24.71 -8.36 -17.34
C ASP A 176 -24.90 -7.84 -18.78
N PRO A 177 -26.06 -8.07 -19.41
CA PRO A 177 -26.27 -7.72 -20.81
C PRO A 177 -26.19 -6.21 -21.07
N ILE A 178 -26.54 -5.38 -20.09
CA ILE A 178 -26.50 -3.91 -20.24
C ILE A 178 -25.06 -3.42 -20.24
N TRP A 179 -24.24 -4.00 -19.36
CA TRP A 179 -22.82 -3.70 -19.34
C TRP A 179 -22.15 -4.16 -20.63
N VAL A 180 -22.40 -5.40 -21.07
CA VAL A 180 -21.85 -5.94 -22.32
C VAL A 180 -22.26 -5.08 -23.51
N LEU A 181 -23.54 -4.71 -23.61
CA LEU A 181 -24.03 -3.81 -24.67
C LEU A 181 -23.29 -2.48 -24.64
N THR A 182 -23.12 -1.88 -23.47
CA THR A 182 -22.41 -0.60 -23.33
C THR A 182 -20.95 -0.74 -23.76
N VAL A 183 -20.25 -1.79 -23.32
CA VAL A 183 -18.86 -2.04 -23.71
C VAL A 183 -18.75 -2.25 -25.22
N LEU A 184 -19.62 -3.09 -25.80
CA LEU A 184 -19.65 -3.30 -27.25
C LEU A 184 -19.83 -1.99 -28.01
N LEU A 185 -20.76 -1.13 -27.59
CA LEU A 185 -20.97 0.18 -28.20
C LEU A 185 -19.73 1.09 -28.10
N THR A 186 -18.98 1.04 -26.99
CA THR A 186 -17.75 1.82 -26.82
C THR A 186 -16.54 1.26 -27.58
N VAL A 187 -16.58 -0.01 -27.98
CA VAL A 187 -15.47 -0.68 -28.68
C VAL A 187 -15.58 -0.52 -30.20
N ILE A 188 -16.78 -0.23 -30.73
CA ILE A 188 -16.99 0.00 -32.16
C ILE A 188 -16.20 1.25 -32.62
N PRO A 189 -15.23 1.10 -33.55
CA PRO A 189 -14.45 2.24 -34.05
C PRO A 189 -15.22 3.09 -35.07
N MET A 190 -16.31 2.55 -35.64
CA MET A 190 -17.08 3.25 -36.67
C MET A 190 -17.88 4.43 -36.10
N PHE A 191 -17.86 5.56 -36.82
CA PHE A 191 -18.54 6.82 -36.46
C PHE A 191 -18.19 7.35 -35.06
N SER A 192 -17.09 6.86 -34.49
CA SER A 192 -16.66 7.17 -33.13
C SER A 192 -17.79 7.14 -32.08
N VAL A 193 -18.65 6.11 -32.13
CA VAL A 193 -19.77 5.91 -31.19
C VAL A 193 -19.32 6.08 -29.74
N ALA A 194 -18.12 5.58 -29.41
CA ALA A 194 -17.49 5.72 -28.11
C ALA A 194 -17.46 7.17 -27.60
N GLY A 195 -17.14 8.15 -28.46
CA GLY A 195 -17.06 9.55 -28.08
C GLY A 195 -18.39 10.20 -27.76
N TYR A 196 -19.52 9.55 -28.07
CA TYR A 196 -20.86 9.98 -27.64
C TYR A 196 -21.36 9.20 -26.42
N ILE A 197 -20.99 7.92 -26.31
CA ILE A 197 -21.36 7.08 -25.16
C ILE A 197 -20.62 7.53 -23.89
N PHE A 198 -19.33 7.87 -23.96
CA PHE A 198 -18.59 8.29 -22.77
C PHE A 198 -19.09 9.59 -22.14
N PRO A 199 -19.46 10.65 -22.88
CA PRO A 199 -20.14 11.81 -22.31
C PRO A 199 -21.43 11.45 -21.57
N PHE A 200 -22.22 10.51 -22.11
CA PHE A 200 -23.40 10.02 -21.41
C PHE A 200 -23.04 9.31 -20.10
N ILE A 201 -22.03 8.43 -20.11
CA ILE A 201 -21.52 7.77 -18.90
C ILE A 201 -20.97 8.80 -17.90
N PHE A 202 -20.25 9.82 -18.36
CA PHE A 202 -19.71 10.90 -17.53
C PHE A 202 -20.83 11.66 -16.82
N LEU A 203 -21.95 11.92 -17.49
CA LEU A 203 -23.13 12.53 -16.88
C LEU A 203 -23.76 11.63 -15.81
N LEU A 204 -23.72 10.31 -15.99
CA LEU A 204 -24.24 9.35 -15.02
C LEU A 204 -23.35 9.22 -13.78
N ILE A 205 -22.02 9.22 -13.91
CA ILE A 205 -21.09 8.98 -12.80
C ILE A 205 -21.21 10.03 -11.68
N ASP A 206 -21.00 9.62 -10.43
CA ASP A 206 -20.89 10.53 -9.29
C ASP A 206 -19.55 11.30 -9.34
N LYS A 207 -19.62 12.60 -9.59
CA LYS A 207 -18.44 13.49 -9.66
C LYS A 207 -17.92 13.89 -8.28
N THR A 208 -18.54 13.43 -7.19
CA THR A 208 -18.07 13.69 -5.82
C THR A 208 -17.12 12.62 -5.32
N ASP A 209 -17.05 11.47 -6.02
CA ASP A 209 -16.15 10.38 -5.69
C ASP A 209 -14.90 10.36 -6.57
N GLU A 210 -13.75 10.26 -5.93
CA GLU A 210 -12.44 10.32 -6.57
C GLU A 210 -12.14 9.05 -7.37
N PHE A 211 -12.46 7.88 -6.80
CA PHE A 211 -12.23 6.60 -7.47
C PHE A 211 -13.06 6.49 -8.74
N GLN A 212 -14.33 6.90 -8.71
CA GLN A 212 -15.20 6.87 -9.89
C GLN A 212 -14.67 7.74 -11.04
N LEU A 213 -14.20 8.95 -10.76
CA LEU A 213 -13.62 9.83 -11.78
C LEU A 213 -12.30 9.29 -12.34
N LEU A 214 -11.43 8.78 -11.47
CA LEU A 214 -10.17 8.17 -11.89
C LEU A 214 -10.41 6.90 -12.72
N PHE A 215 -11.33 6.04 -12.28
CA PHE A 215 -11.69 4.83 -12.98
C PHE A 215 -12.31 5.14 -14.35
N PHE A 216 -13.13 6.18 -14.42
CA PHE A 216 -13.66 6.68 -15.69
C PHE A 216 -12.55 7.08 -16.67
N ILE A 217 -11.56 7.85 -16.22
CA ILE A 217 -10.42 8.25 -17.07
C ILE A 217 -9.67 7.02 -17.58
N VAL A 218 -9.35 6.07 -16.69
CA VAL A 218 -8.67 4.82 -17.06
C VAL A 218 -9.49 4.01 -18.05
N GLN A 219 -10.81 3.93 -17.87
CA GLN A 219 -11.70 3.20 -18.77
C GLN A 219 -11.77 3.85 -20.15
N VAL A 220 -11.96 5.17 -20.23
CA VAL A 220 -12.01 5.91 -21.50
C VAL A 220 -10.71 5.69 -22.29
N LYS A 221 -9.55 5.91 -21.65
CA LYS A 221 -8.25 5.77 -22.31
C LYS A 221 -7.89 4.32 -22.62
N GLY A 222 -8.21 3.39 -21.72
CA GLY A 222 -8.01 1.96 -21.94
C GLY A 222 -8.86 1.44 -23.10
N ILE A 223 -10.09 1.89 -23.25
CA ILE A 223 -10.94 1.50 -24.38
C ILE A 223 -10.45 2.15 -25.68
N GLN A 224 -9.91 3.38 -25.65
CA GLN A 224 -9.29 4.00 -26.84
C GLN A 224 -8.15 3.14 -27.41
N PHE A 225 -7.36 2.47 -26.58
CA PHE A 225 -6.35 1.53 -27.06
C PHE A 225 -6.96 0.37 -27.87
N LEU A 226 -8.07 -0.20 -27.38
CA LEU A 226 -8.74 -1.29 -28.07
C LEU A 226 -9.47 -0.84 -29.33
N SER A 227 -10.27 0.24 -29.24
CA SER A 227 -11.10 0.72 -30.35
C SER A 227 -10.29 1.47 -31.40
N GLN A 228 -9.54 2.50 -31.02
CA GLN A 228 -8.80 3.34 -31.97
C GLN A 228 -7.43 2.74 -32.33
N GLY A 229 -6.76 2.04 -31.40
CA GLY A 229 -5.50 1.38 -31.68
C GLY A 229 -5.69 0.08 -32.46
N ILE A 230 -6.10 -0.99 -31.78
CA ILE A 230 -6.18 -2.33 -32.37
C ILE A 230 -7.23 -2.39 -33.48
N LEU A 231 -8.50 -2.09 -33.17
CA LEU A 231 -9.58 -2.22 -34.14
C LEU A 231 -9.50 -1.16 -35.25
N GLY A 232 -9.04 0.06 -34.93
CA GLY A 232 -8.80 1.13 -35.91
C GLY A 232 -7.82 0.72 -37.00
N VAL A 233 -6.71 0.04 -36.64
CA VAL A 233 -5.77 -0.52 -37.64
C VAL A 233 -6.46 -1.54 -38.54
N TYR A 234 -7.24 -2.46 -37.97
CA TYR A 234 -7.91 -3.48 -38.79
C TYR A 234 -8.91 -2.84 -39.76
N VAL A 235 -9.72 -1.89 -39.29
CA VAL A 235 -10.66 -1.16 -40.15
C VAL A 235 -9.92 -0.41 -41.25
N SER A 236 -8.91 0.38 -40.90
CA SER A 236 -8.07 1.10 -41.86
C SER A 236 -7.41 0.16 -42.89
N PHE A 237 -6.92 -1.00 -42.45
CA PHE A 237 -6.31 -2.00 -43.33
C PHE A 237 -7.31 -2.59 -44.31
N PHE A 238 -8.51 -2.97 -43.85
CA PHE A 238 -9.54 -3.53 -44.73
C PHE A 238 -10.09 -2.48 -45.69
N GLU A 239 -10.22 -1.23 -45.26
CA GLU A 239 -10.58 -0.11 -46.14
C GLU A 239 -9.52 0.11 -47.23
N PHE A 240 -8.24 0.06 -46.87
CA PHE A 240 -7.12 0.13 -47.81
C PHE A 240 -7.16 -1.01 -48.84
N ILE A 241 -7.35 -2.27 -48.39
CA ILE A 241 -7.48 -3.42 -49.29
C ILE A 241 -8.73 -3.30 -50.18
N ALA A 242 -9.86 -2.85 -49.62
CA ALA A 242 -11.07 -2.66 -50.40
C ALA A 242 -10.91 -1.57 -51.47
N CYS A 243 -10.14 -0.52 -51.19
CA CYS A 243 -9.80 0.51 -52.17
C CYS A 243 -8.83 -0.03 -53.24
N SER A 244 -7.80 -0.78 -52.86
CA SER A 244 -6.79 -1.29 -53.81
C SER A 244 -7.34 -2.36 -54.76
N LEU A 245 -8.42 -3.05 -54.37
CA LEU A 245 -9.13 -4.01 -55.21
C LEU A 245 -10.25 -3.39 -56.05
N ALA A 246 -10.71 -2.18 -55.72
CA ALA A 246 -11.76 -1.48 -56.47
C ALA A 246 -11.17 -0.68 -57.64
N ASP A 247 -11.97 -0.44 -58.69
CA ASP A 247 -11.58 0.48 -59.76
C ASP A 247 -11.28 1.89 -59.20
N GLU A 248 -10.31 2.60 -59.79
CA GLU A 248 -9.84 3.92 -59.33
C GLU A 248 -10.99 4.93 -59.10
N VAL A 249 -12.04 4.85 -59.92
CA VAL A 249 -13.23 5.71 -59.83
C VAL A 249 -14.04 5.40 -58.56
N ALA A 250 -14.24 4.11 -58.24
CA ALA A 250 -15.02 3.68 -57.09
C ALA A 250 -14.33 3.98 -55.75
N CYS A 251 -12.99 4.02 -55.72
CA CYS A 251 -12.28 4.45 -54.52
C CYS A 251 -12.36 5.97 -54.32
N ARG A 252 -12.26 6.76 -55.40
CA ARG A 252 -12.37 8.23 -55.33
C ARG A 252 -13.75 8.70 -54.85
N ASP A 253 -14.83 8.06 -55.29
CA ASP A 253 -16.19 8.45 -54.89
C ASP A 253 -16.50 8.17 -53.40
N LYS A 254 -15.80 7.21 -52.77
CA LYS A 254 -15.93 6.95 -51.34
C LYS A 254 -15.33 8.05 -50.46
N GLU A 255 -14.38 8.84 -50.97
CA GLU A 255 -13.77 9.95 -50.22
C GLU A 255 -14.81 11.04 -49.88
N VAL A 256 -15.78 11.29 -50.76
CA VAL A 256 -16.80 12.34 -50.55
C VAL A 256 -17.82 11.92 -49.48
N ALA A 257 -18.25 10.65 -49.46
CA ALA A 257 -19.14 10.14 -48.42
C ALA A 257 -18.46 10.08 -47.04
N GLY A 258 -17.14 9.97 -47.00
CA GLY A 258 -16.32 9.94 -45.78
C GLY A 258 -16.20 11.27 -45.03
N GLN A 259 -16.55 12.41 -45.65
CA GLN A 259 -16.37 13.73 -45.03
C GLN A 259 -17.12 13.89 -43.70
N TRP A 260 -18.36 13.42 -43.64
CA TRP A 260 -19.17 13.48 -42.41
C TRP A 260 -18.59 12.57 -41.31
N ALA A 261 -18.09 11.39 -41.69
CA ALA A 261 -17.46 10.48 -40.74
C ALA A 261 -16.21 11.12 -40.11
N GLN A 262 -15.37 11.76 -40.92
CA GLN A 262 -14.19 12.49 -40.44
C GLN A 262 -14.56 13.64 -39.49
N PHE A 263 -15.62 14.39 -39.79
CA PHE A 263 -16.11 15.45 -38.91
C PHE A 263 -16.56 14.89 -37.56
N PHE A 264 -17.39 13.84 -37.56
CA PHE A 264 -17.85 13.21 -36.31
C PHE A 264 -16.70 12.60 -35.52
N ASP A 265 -15.72 12.02 -36.19
CA ASP A 265 -14.52 11.50 -35.55
C ASP A 265 -13.71 12.60 -34.86
N MET A 266 -13.46 13.72 -35.54
CA MET A 266 -12.77 14.87 -34.94
C MET A 266 -13.56 15.44 -33.75
N LEU A 267 -14.86 15.62 -33.91
CA LEU A 267 -15.73 16.12 -32.84
C LEU A 267 -15.70 15.18 -31.63
N SER A 268 -15.79 13.87 -31.86
CA SER A 268 -15.74 12.85 -30.82
C SER A 268 -14.40 12.86 -30.08
N TYR A 269 -13.29 13.06 -30.80
CA TYR A 269 -11.94 13.11 -30.24
C TYR A 269 -11.78 14.32 -29.32
N VAL A 270 -12.23 15.50 -29.77
CA VAL A 270 -12.24 16.73 -28.97
C VAL A 270 -13.13 16.57 -27.74
N LEU A 271 -14.31 15.95 -27.90
CA LEU A 271 -15.25 15.74 -26.80
C LEU A 271 -14.69 14.83 -25.72
N ILE A 272 -14.06 13.71 -26.11
CA ILE A 272 -13.38 12.80 -25.17
C ILE A 272 -12.24 13.53 -24.46
N PHE A 273 -11.42 14.28 -25.19
CA PHE A 273 -10.31 15.05 -24.63
C PHE A 273 -10.81 16.01 -23.55
N LEU A 274 -11.76 16.90 -23.88
CA LEU A 274 -12.30 17.87 -22.93
C LEU A 274 -12.89 17.21 -21.68
N MET A 275 -13.57 16.09 -21.86
CA MET A 275 -14.21 15.38 -20.77
C MET A 275 -13.19 14.69 -19.84
N VAL A 276 -12.13 14.08 -20.37
CA VAL A 276 -11.05 13.49 -19.55
C VAL A 276 -10.35 14.59 -18.73
N TRP A 277 -10.06 15.74 -19.34
CA TRP A 277 -9.46 16.87 -18.63
C TRP A 277 -10.40 17.49 -17.59
N THR A 278 -11.70 17.53 -17.88
CA THR A 278 -12.71 17.98 -16.91
C THR A 278 -12.79 17.03 -15.72
N ALA A 279 -12.83 15.71 -15.97
CA ALA A 279 -12.81 14.69 -14.91
C ALA A 279 -11.55 14.81 -14.05
N TYR A 280 -10.40 15.02 -14.68
CA TYR A 280 -9.13 15.21 -13.96
C TYR A 280 -9.11 16.49 -13.12
N ALA A 281 -9.59 17.61 -13.68
CA ALA A 281 -9.72 18.85 -12.93
C ALA A 281 -10.63 18.69 -11.71
N MET A 282 -11.73 17.92 -11.84
CA MET A 282 -12.60 17.58 -10.71
C MET A 282 -11.87 16.75 -9.65
N VAL A 283 -11.10 15.74 -10.04
CA VAL A 283 -10.25 14.96 -9.11
C VAL A 283 -9.30 15.88 -8.36
N TYR A 284 -8.56 16.74 -9.07
CA TYR A 284 -7.64 17.70 -8.47
C TYR A 284 -8.32 18.60 -7.43
N LEU A 285 -9.52 19.10 -7.73
CA LEU A 285 -10.30 19.92 -6.81
C LEU A 285 -10.80 19.13 -5.58
N LEU A 286 -11.20 17.87 -5.75
CA LEU A 286 -11.63 16.99 -4.65
C LEU A 286 -10.46 16.64 -3.72
N SER A 287 -9.31 16.30 -4.26
CA SER A 287 -8.11 15.98 -3.48
C SER A 287 -7.68 17.17 -2.62
N ARG A 288 -7.83 18.41 -3.14
CA ARG A 288 -7.57 19.64 -2.37
C ARG A 288 -8.57 19.87 -1.23
N ARG A 289 -9.84 19.49 -1.40
CA ARG A 289 -10.88 19.65 -0.36
C ARG A 289 -10.77 18.63 0.77
N ARG A 290 -10.32 17.41 0.45
CA ARG A 290 -10.18 16.30 1.41
C ARG A 290 -8.83 16.30 2.14
N ALA A 291 -7.89 17.18 1.78
CA ALA A 291 -6.66 17.36 2.54
C ALA A 291 -7.03 17.60 4.01
N PRO A 292 -6.68 16.67 4.92
CA PRO A 292 -7.07 16.80 6.32
C PRO A 292 -6.52 18.12 6.83
N LYS A 293 -7.39 18.97 7.35
CA LYS A 293 -6.98 20.08 8.21
C LYS A 293 -6.51 19.47 9.53
N HIS A 294 -5.39 18.77 9.51
CA HIS A 294 -4.74 18.38 10.75
C HIS A 294 -4.13 19.65 11.34
N VAL A 295 -4.84 20.12 12.37
CA VAL A 295 -4.42 21.16 13.29
C VAL A 295 -3.38 20.51 14.20
N GLY A 296 -2.09 20.76 13.96
CA GLY A 296 -1.08 20.65 15.02
C GLY A 296 0.15 19.79 14.77
N ASP A 297 0.08 18.71 13.98
CA ASP A 297 1.21 17.78 13.89
C ASP A 297 1.92 17.86 12.52
N GLU A 298 3.25 18.04 12.59
CA GLU A 298 4.21 18.04 11.48
C GLU A 298 4.33 16.66 10.80
N ILE A 299 3.20 16.08 10.39
CA ILE A 299 3.21 14.92 9.51
C ILE A 299 3.74 15.42 8.15
N PRO A 300 4.79 14.80 7.58
CA PRO A 300 5.33 15.19 6.29
C PRO A 300 4.19 15.29 5.27
N PRO A 301 4.22 16.30 4.38
CA PRO A 301 3.12 16.61 3.48
C PRO A 301 2.68 15.32 2.79
N ALA A 302 1.49 14.84 3.15
CA ALA A 302 0.96 13.59 2.65
C ALA A 302 1.15 13.57 1.14
N THR A 303 1.94 12.62 0.66
CA THR A 303 2.22 12.44 -0.76
C THR A 303 0.89 12.46 -1.50
N PHE A 304 0.80 13.35 -2.50
CA PHE A 304 -0.45 13.67 -3.18
C PHE A 304 -1.16 12.38 -3.63
N ARG A 305 -2.34 12.10 -3.07
CA ARG A 305 -3.17 10.96 -3.48
C ARG A 305 -3.49 11.12 -4.97
N GLY A 306 -3.05 10.14 -5.78
CA GLY A 306 -3.15 10.18 -7.24
C GLY A 306 -1.88 10.65 -7.99
N GLY A 307 -0.75 10.88 -7.31
CA GLY A 307 0.46 11.45 -7.90
C GLY A 307 0.99 10.75 -9.16
N ASN A 308 0.90 9.42 -9.23
CA ASN A 308 1.34 8.68 -10.42
C ASN A 308 0.45 8.92 -11.64
N MET A 309 -0.84 9.25 -11.42
CA MET A 309 -1.79 9.52 -12.50
C MET A 309 -1.47 10.85 -13.22
N LEU A 310 -0.83 11.80 -12.53
CA LEU A 310 -0.41 13.07 -13.14
C LEU A 310 0.59 12.82 -14.27
N TYR A 311 1.52 11.87 -14.13
CA TYR A 311 2.49 11.54 -15.18
C TYR A 311 1.80 10.97 -16.43
N LEU A 312 0.84 10.06 -16.25
CA LEU A 312 0.10 9.46 -17.37
C LEU A 312 -0.78 10.47 -18.10
N ILE A 313 -1.43 11.37 -17.37
CA ILE A 313 -2.28 12.41 -17.96
C ILE A 313 -1.43 13.50 -18.63
N SER A 314 -0.27 13.83 -18.06
CA SER A 314 0.69 14.74 -18.71
C SER A 314 1.27 14.14 -19.99
N PHE A 315 1.53 12.82 -19.98
CA PHE A 315 1.93 12.07 -21.17
C PHE A 315 0.83 12.13 -22.25
N ASP A 316 -0.43 11.89 -21.89
CA ASP A 316 -1.58 12.02 -22.80
C ASP A 316 -1.72 13.45 -23.38
N LEU A 317 -1.50 14.48 -22.55
CA LEU A 317 -1.50 15.87 -23.00
C LEU A 317 -0.46 16.09 -24.11
N LEU A 318 0.77 15.65 -23.84
CA LEU A 318 1.89 15.81 -24.75
C LEU A 318 1.60 15.14 -26.09
N LEU A 319 1.06 13.91 -26.07
CA LEU A 319 0.67 13.20 -27.29
C LEU A 319 -0.43 13.92 -28.06
N THR A 320 -1.44 14.44 -27.36
CA THR A 320 -2.50 15.22 -28.01
C THR A 320 -1.96 16.49 -28.66
N LEU A 321 -1.02 17.19 -28.01
CA LEU A 321 -0.39 18.40 -28.57
C LEU A 321 0.47 18.09 -29.80
N ILE A 322 1.23 16.98 -29.77
CA ILE A 322 2.02 16.50 -30.91
C ILE A 322 1.09 16.15 -32.08
N GLY A 323 0.05 15.34 -31.83
CA GLY A 323 -0.94 14.97 -32.85
C GLY A 323 -1.65 16.19 -33.44
N GLY A 324 -2.08 17.13 -32.60
CA GLY A 324 -2.68 18.39 -33.04
C GLY A 324 -1.74 19.23 -33.90
N THR A 325 -0.45 19.29 -33.55
CA THR A 325 0.55 20.03 -34.32
C THR A 325 0.79 19.40 -35.69
N ILE A 326 0.90 18.06 -35.76
CA ILE A 326 1.01 17.33 -37.04
C ILE A 326 -0.22 17.60 -37.91
N LEU A 327 -1.43 17.56 -37.32
CA LEU A 327 -2.66 17.84 -38.04
C LEU A 327 -2.69 19.27 -38.60
N VAL A 328 -2.28 20.28 -37.82
CA VAL A 328 -2.20 21.67 -38.30
C VAL A 328 -1.22 21.80 -39.46
N ILE A 329 -0.08 21.10 -39.43
CA ILE A 329 0.89 21.11 -40.54
C ILE A 329 0.26 20.51 -41.80
N VAL A 330 -0.37 19.34 -41.70
CA VAL A 330 -1.03 18.68 -42.85
C VAL A 330 -2.16 19.55 -43.41
N MET A 331 -2.99 20.12 -42.53
CA MET A 331 -4.04 21.05 -42.92
C MET A 331 -3.49 22.30 -43.62
N SER A 332 -2.39 22.86 -43.13
CA SER A 332 -1.77 24.03 -43.77
C SER A 332 -1.22 23.70 -45.16
N SER A 333 -0.76 22.46 -45.40
CA SER A 333 -0.33 22.01 -46.72
C SER A 333 -1.47 21.70 -47.68
N ALA A 334 -2.68 21.49 -47.15
CA ALA A 334 -3.89 21.23 -47.90
C ALA A 334 -4.77 22.48 -48.05
N ASP A 335 -4.22 23.69 -47.87
CA ASP A 335 -4.95 24.96 -47.91
C ASP A 335 -6.19 25.00 -47.00
N TRP A 336 -6.13 24.31 -45.86
CA TRP A 336 -7.23 24.13 -44.89
C TRP A 336 -8.47 23.42 -45.46
N ASP A 337 -8.32 22.69 -46.56
CA ASP A 337 -9.35 21.83 -47.11
C ASP A 337 -9.48 20.54 -46.30
N PHE A 338 -10.48 20.48 -45.40
CA PHE A 338 -10.80 19.28 -44.62
C PHE A 338 -11.22 18.09 -45.48
N THR A 339 -11.59 18.32 -46.73
CA THR A 339 -12.00 17.27 -47.66
C THR A 339 -10.83 16.62 -48.37
N ALA A 340 -9.62 17.18 -48.23
CA ALA A 340 -8.42 16.61 -48.82
C ALA A 340 -8.13 15.23 -48.21
N ALA A 341 -7.95 14.22 -49.06
CA ALA A 341 -7.64 12.84 -48.66
C ALA A 341 -6.44 12.74 -47.69
N GLN A 342 -5.43 13.59 -47.90
CA GLN A 342 -4.23 13.67 -47.04
C GLN A 342 -4.58 14.01 -45.58
N VAL A 343 -5.56 14.89 -45.36
CA VAL A 343 -6.04 15.24 -44.02
C VAL A 343 -6.75 14.05 -43.39
N GLY A 344 -7.58 13.34 -44.16
CA GLY A 344 -8.23 12.11 -43.72
C GLY A 344 -7.25 11.04 -43.25
N TYR A 345 -6.24 10.73 -44.07
CA TYR A 345 -5.18 9.77 -43.72
C TYR A 345 -4.39 10.21 -42.49
N ALA A 346 -4.10 11.52 -42.35
CA ALA A 346 -3.39 12.04 -41.19
C ALA A 346 -4.21 11.91 -39.91
N ILE A 347 -5.51 12.25 -39.93
CA ILE A 347 -6.42 12.10 -38.78
C ILE A 347 -6.46 10.64 -38.32
N GLU A 348 -6.65 9.71 -39.26
CA GLU A 348 -6.75 8.29 -38.93
C GLU A 348 -5.41 7.75 -38.40
N ALA A 349 -4.28 8.11 -39.00
CA ALA A 349 -2.96 7.74 -38.52
C ALA A 349 -2.69 8.30 -37.11
N ILE A 350 -3.04 9.56 -36.84
CA ILE A 350 -2.90 10.16 -35.52
C ILE A 350 -3.76 9.41 -34.49
N LYS A 351 -5.03 9.11 -34.81
CA LYS A 351 -5.94 8.34 -33.93
C LYS A 351 -5.38 6.96 -33.60
N VAL A 352 -4.89 6.24 -34.60
CA VAL A 352 -4.30 4.90 -34.44
C VAL A 352 -3.06 4.94 -33.56
N VAL A 353 -2.11 5.82 -33.87
CA VAL A 353 -0.86 5.96 -33.11
C VAL A 353 -1.16 6.38 -31.66
N HIS A 354 -2.03 7.37 -31.48
CA HIS A 354 -2.47 7.80 -30.16
C HIS A 354 -3.15 6.66 -29.40
N GLY A 355 -4.02 5.90 -30.05
CA GLY A 355 -4.68 4.71 -29.51
C GLY A 355 -3.67 3.70 -28.98
N PHE A 356 -2.66 3.31 -29.75
CA PHE A 356 -1.61 2.39 -29.28
C PHE A 356 -0.83 2.92 -28.08
N LEU A 357 -0.54 4.22 -28.07
CA LEU A 357 0.19 4.85 -26.97
C LEU A 357 -0.65 4.90 -25.66
N MET A 358 -1.96 4.65 -25.72
CA MET A 358 -2.81 4.47 -24.54
C MET A 358 -2.71 3.06 -23.90
N LEU A 359 -1.82 2.18 -24.38
CA LEU A 359 -1.57 0.86 -23.79
C LEU A 359 -1.40 0.86 -22.26
N PRO A 360 -0.68 1.82 -21.62
CA PRO A 360 -0.53 1.84 -20.17
C PRO A 360 -1.89 1.89 -19.44
N PHE A 361 -2.84 2.66 -19.97
CA PHE A 361 -4.20 2.75 -19.41
C PHE A 361 -4.97 1.44 -19.59
N PHE A 362 -4.79 0.76 -20.74
CA PHE A 362 -5.41 -0.54 -20.98
C PHE A 362 -4.90 -1.61 -20.02
N VAL A 363 -3.58 -1.66 -19.76
CA VAL A 363 -3.02 -2.59 -18.78
C VAL A 363 -3.59 -2.33 -17.38
N MET A 364 -3.75 -1.07 -16.99
CA MET A 364 -4.39 -0.72 -15.72
C MET A 364 -5.89 -1.08 -15.69
N LEU A 365 -6.59 -0.96 -16.81
CA LEU A 365 -8.00 -1.35 -16.92
C LEU A 365 -8.17 -2.87 -16.76
N VAL A 366 -7.30 -3.65 -17.41
CA VAL A 366 -7.38 -5.12 -17.45
C VAL A 366 -6.87 -5.76 -16.17
N VAL A 367 -5.86 -5.17 -15.51
CA VAL A 367 -5.22 -5.72 -14.31
C VAL A 367 -5.72 -4.97 -13.07
N PRO A 368 -6.70 -5.51 -12.30
CA PRO A 368 -7.30 -4.79 -11.17
C PRO A 368 -6.32 -4.46 -10.05
N ILE A 369 -5.25 -5.25 -9.91
CA ILE A 369 -4.20 -5.05 -8.91
C ILE A 369 -3.44 -3.76 -9.22
N LEU A 370 -2.99 -3.61 -10.47
CA LEU A 370 -2.25 -2.42 -10.90
C LEU A 370 -3.11 -1.15 -10.78
N ARG A 371 -4.42 -1.26 -11.05
CA ARG A 371 -5.37 -0.17 -10.84
C ARG A 371 -5.34 0.36 -9.40
N ASN A 372 -5.41 -0.52 -8.40
CA ASN A 372 -5.44 -0.08 -7.00
C ASN A 372 -4.10 0.56 -6.58
N VAL A 373 -2.99 0.02 -7.08
CA VAL A 373 -1.65 0.55 -6.81
C VAL A 373 -1.49 1.94 -7.43
N VAL A 374 -1.90 2.14 -8.68
CA VAL A 374 -1.70 3.43 -9.37
C VAL A 374 -2.69 4.50 -8.90
N LEU A 375 -3.95 4.13 -8.68
CA LEU A 375 -4.98 5.10 -8.33
C LEU A 375 -4.92 5.54 -6.86
N HIS A 376 -4.30 4.76 -5.97
CA HIS A 376 -4.19 5.04 -4.52
C HIS A 376 -5.52 5.45 -3.85
N THR A 377 -6.64 5.00 -4.39
CA THR A 377 -7.99 5.31 -3.91
C THR A 377 -8.72 4.04 -3.53
N ARG A 378 -9.61 4.13 -2.53
CA ARG A 378 -10.43 2.99 -2.12
C ARG A 378 -11.44 2.69 -3.23
N PRO A 379 -11.58 1.43 -3.68
CA PRO A 379 -12.53 1.10 -4.74
C PRO A 379 -13.97 1.32 -4.28
N THR A 380 -14.75 2.00 -5.11
CA THR A 380 -16.17 2.29 -4.91
C THR A 380 -17.01 1.74 -6.07
N GLY A 381 -18.31 1.59 -5.85
CA GLY A 381 -19.30 1.21 -6.85
C GLY A 381 -20.70 1.67 -6.42
N TYR A 382 -21.71 1.43 -7.24
CA TYR A 382 -23.08 1.85 -6.96
C TYR A 382 -23.92 0.69 -6.42
N ASP A 383 -24.75 0.98 -5.42
CA ASP A 383 -25.83 0.10 -4.98
C ASP A 383 -27.04 0.16 -5.94
N ARG A 384 -28.04 -0.70 -5.71
CA ARG A 384 -29.28 -0.71 -6.53
C ARG A 384 -30.09 0.58 -6.44
N LYS A 385 -29.83 1.44 -5.46
CA LYS A 385 -30.45 2.77 -5.30
C LYS A 385 -29.63 3.88 -5.98
N GLY A 386 -28.50 3.53 -6.59
CA GLY A 386 -27.60 4.47 -7.28
C GLY A 386 -26.66 5.23 -6.34
N ASN A 387 -26.54 4.83 -5.07
CA ASN A 387 -25.64 5.45 -4.12
C ASN A 387 -24.23 4.87 -4.28
N CYS A 388 -23.22 5.74 -4.27
CA CYS A 388 -21.83 5.34 -4.26
C CYS A 388 -21.48 4.73 -2.88
N ARG A 389 -21.07 3.47 -2.87
CA ARG A 389 -20.64 2.70 -1.70
C ARG A 389 -19.25 2.13 -1.94
N ASN A 390 -18.57 1.74 -0.86
CA ASN A 390 -17.34 0.97 -1.01
C ASN A 390 -17.64 -0.37 -1.68
N TYR A 391 -16.73 -0.79 -2.53
CA TYR A 391 -16.81 -2.07 -3.19
C TYR A 391 -16.74 -3.20 -2.15
N THR A 392 -17.76 -4.07 -2.12
CA THR A 392 -17.84 -5.20 -1.17
C THR A 392 -17.46 -6.53 -1.80
N GLY A 393 -17.31 -6.58 -3.13
CA GLY A 393 -17.09 -7.82 -3.87
C GLY A 393 -18.35 -8.67 -4.04
N PRO A 394 -18.24 -9.83 -4.71
CA PRO A 394 -19.35 -10.73 -5.01
C PRO A 394 -20.10 -11.16 -3.73
N ALA A 395 -21.42 -10.94 -3.70
CA ALA A 395 -22.26 -11.40 -2.60
C ALA A 395 -22.13 -12.92 -2.39
N GLY A 396 -21.85 -13.36 -1.16
CA GLY A 396 -21.74 -14.79 -0.80
C GLY A 396 -20.32 -15.28 -0.52
N GLN A 397 -19.30 -14.45 -0.74
CA GLN A 397 -17.98 -14.70 -0.18
C GLN A 397 -17.87 -14.14 1.24
N THR A 398 -18.61 -14.73 2.20
CA THR A 398 -18.12 -14.64 3.58
C THR A 398 -16.73 -15.24 3.58
N PRO A 399 -15.71 -14.55 4.11
CA PRO A 399 -14.33 -14.98 3.98
C PRO A 399 -14.15 -16.31 4.72
N LYS A 400 -14.31 -17.42 4.00
CA LYS A 400 -13.80 -18.73 4.42
C LYS A 400 -12.29 -18.63 4.69
N ALA A 401 -11.62 -17.65 4.07
CA ALA A 401 -10.25 -17.26 4.37
C ALA A 401 -10.00 -16.98 5.86
N ALA A 402 -10.96 -16.42 6.61
CA ALA A 402 -10.83 -16.20 8.05
C ALA A 402 -10.77 -17.51 8.85
N GLN A 403 -11.27 -18.62 8.30
CA GLN A 403 -11.13 -19.95 8.89
C GLN A 403 -9.83 -20.65 8.46
N VAL A 404 -9.22 -20.21 7.35
CA VAL A 404 -8.04 -20.88 6.77
C VAL A 404 -6.75 -20.38 7.39
N ILE A 405 -6.69 -19.13 7.85
CA ILE A 405 -5.54 -18.67 8.64
C ILE A 405 -5.59 -19.43 9.96
N PRO A 406 -4.67 -20.38 10.21
CA PRO A 406 -4.63 -21.08 11.48
C PRO A 406 -4.55 -20.00 12.55
N ARG A 407 -5.36 -20.12 13.60
CA ARG A 407 -5.26 -19.24 14.75
C ARG A 407 -3.90 -19.54 15.40
N MET A 408 -2.86 -18.89 14.91
CA MET A 408 -1.53 -18.99 15.45
C MET A 408 -1.56 -18.22 16.75
N GLU A 409 -1.78 -18.95 17.84
CA GLU A 409 -1.43 -18.48 19.16
C GLU A 409 0.09 -18.29 19.15
N LEU A 410 0.52 -17.03 18.95
CA LEU A 410 1.92 -16.63 18.85
C LEU A 410 2.73 -17.08 20.08
N PHE A 411 2.03 -17.29 21.19
CA PHE A 411 2.50 -17.92 22.40
C PHE A 411 1.45 -18.95 22.83
N GLY A 412 1.83 -20.22 22.95
CA GLY A 412 1.10 -21.09 23.87
C GLY A 412 1.23 -20.49 25.27
N ASN A 413 0.14 -20.44 26.04
CA ASN A 413 0.14 -19.87 27.39
C ASN A 413 1.29 -20.44 28.24
N ASP A 414 1.61 -21.71 28.06
CA ASP A 414 2.68 -22.42 28.75
C ASP A 414 4.09 -21.86 28.44
N GLU A 415 4.37 -21.47 27.18
CA GLU A 415 5.66 -20.89 26.80
C GLU A 415 5.84 -19.47 27.39
N ALA A 416 4.75 -18.71 27.51
CA ALA A 416 4.78 -17.37 28.12
C ALA A 416 4.99 -17.43 29.64
N GLU A 417 4.31 -18.36 30.32
CA GLU A 417 4.50 -18.60 31.76
C GLU A 417 5.92 -19.06 32.08
N GLU A 418 6.49 -19.92 31.24
CA GLU A 418 7.85 -20.40 31.42
C GLU A 418 8.92 -19.31 31.18
N LEU A 419 8.72 -18.44 30.17
CA LEU A 419 9.58 -17.28 29.95
C LEU A 419 9.59 -16.36 31.18
N MET A 420 8.41 -16.10 31.74
CA MET A 420 8.25 -15.29 32.95
C MET A 420 8.88 -15.95 34.18
N ALA A 421 8.79 -17.29 34.29
CA ALA A 421 9.46 -18.05 35.35
C ALA A 421 11.00 -17.94 35.26
N ASN A 422 11.55 -18.04 34.05
CA ASN A 422 12.98 -17.90 33.80
C ASN A 422 13.47 -16.46 34.06
N LEU A 423 12.71 -15.46 33.66
CA LEU A 423 13.00 -14.05 33.95
C LEU A 423 13.01 -13.79 35.47
N LYS A 424 12.04 -14.36 36.19
CA LYS A 424 11.93 -14.27 37.64
C LYS A 424 13.12 -14.95 38.35
N LYS A 425 13.60 -16.08 37.84
CA LYS A 425 14.78 -16.79 38.36
C LYS A 425 16.06 -15.96 38.19
N LEU A 426 16.18 -15.20 37.09
CA LEU A 426 17.31 -14.31 36.85
C LEU A 426 17.28 -13.07 37.76
N LEU A 427 16.09 -12.49 37.97
CA LEU A 427 15.90 -11.38 38.92
C LEU A 427 16.16 -11.78 40.38
N MET A 428 16.02 -13.05 40.73
CA MET A 428 16.32 -13.60 42.06
C MET A 428 17.81 -13.98 42.26
N GLY A 429 18.71 -13.53 41.39
CA GLY A 429 20.16 -13.78 41.51
C GLY A 429 20.62 -15.12 40.90
N GLY A 430 19.80 -15.72 40.04
CA GLY A 430 20.21 -16.89 39.27
C GLY A 430 21.32 -16.56 38.28
N SER A 431 22.26 -17.51 38.09
CA SER A 431 23.35 -17.35 37.13
C SER A 431 22.81 -17.27 35.69
N VAL A 432 23.22 -16.22 34.96
CA VAL A 432 22.93 -16.02 33.53
C VAL A 432 23.36 -17.24 32.71
N SER A 433 24.47 -17.90 33.07
CA SER A 433 24.97 -19.09 32.36
C SER A 433 23.99 -20.28 32.36
N SER A 434 23.16 -20.43 33.41
CA SER A 434 22.16 -21.49 33.48
C SER A 434 20.96 -21.25 32.58
N LEU A 435 20.69 -19.98 32.25
CA LEU A 435 19.59 -19.57 31.40
C LEU A 435 20.01 -19.67 29.93
N VAL A 436 21.26 -19.28 29.63
CA VAL A 436 21.89 -19.46 28.31
C VAL A 436 21.94 -20.94 27.94
N SER A 437 22.45 -21.81 28.82
CA SER A 437 22.54 -23.25 28.52
C SER A 437 21.19 -23.91 28.30
N SER A 438 20.16 -23.51 29.07
CA SER A 438 18.79 -23.99 28.87
C SER A 438 18.18 -23.52 27.54
N PHE A 439 18.57 -22.35 27.05
CA PHE A 439 18.12 -21.82 25.76
C PHE A 439 18.84 -22.50 24.59
N GLU A 440 20.16 -22.68 24.70
CA GLU A 440 20.97 -23.38 23.68
C GLU A 440 20.50 -24.83 23.50
N GLN A 441 20.30 -25.58 24.60
CA GLN A 441 19.78 -26.95 24.53
C GLN A 441 18.43 -27.05 23.78
N ARG A 442 17.58 -26.02 23.87
CA ARG A 442 16.27 -25.99 23.18
C ARG A 442 16.36 -25.55 21.73
N LEU A 443 17.27 -24.62 21.42
CA LEU A 443 17.53 -24.24 20.04
C LEU A 443 18.12 -25.42 19.26
N GLU A 444 18.94 -26.24 19.90
CA GLU A 444 19.44 -27.50 19.33
C GLU A 444 18.33 -28.54 19.21
N GLY A 445 17.53 -28.76 20.27
CA GLY A 445 16.46 -29.76 20.26
C GLY A 445 15.25 -29.47 19.36
N LYS A 446 15.05 -28.23 18.90
CA LYS A 446 14.02 -27.89 17.88
C LYS A 446 14.58 -27.77 16.46
N ARG A 447 15.91 -27.91 16.27
CA ARG A 447 16.56 -27.92 14.95
C ARG A 447 16.58 -29.32 14.32
N GLU A 448 16.50 -30.35 15.14
CA GLU A 448 16.12 -31.72 14.76
C GLU A 448 14.60 -31.82 14.57
#